data_AF-A0A7I8VDZ0-F1
#
_entry.id   AF-A0A7I8VDZ0-F1
#
_cell.length_a   1.000
_cell.length_b   1.000
_cell.length_c   1.000
_cell.angle_alpha   90.00
_cell.angle_beta   90.00
_cell.angle_gamma   90.00
#
_symmetry.space_group_name_H-M   'P 1'
#
loop_
_entity.id
_entity.type
_entity.pdbx_description
1 polymer ?
#
loop_
_entity_poly.entity_id
_entity_poly.type
_entity_poly.pdbx_seq_one_letter_code
_entity_poly.pdbx_strand_id
1 'polypeptide(L)'
;MMFDWENSDDEIPPFERDVTLDETVICQSLDRFGDITIDLTVDLADITLDKTIERVDGEALDGGLCSCVSLDRLNTRIISKLPFSYDMEQTLKGRRRLDSLKEFSDRLGRSFKSNGRCFTYLLLDPRILNNLAERAKKTPLSDLETLRQFATGIFYVGKGQSFRPYAHLEDAIIKRGAGGPKNQVINSIWRAGYGVIALHLWHGQCSSEALAREASIIEAIGLNRLTNEKSGWLKPPISTWPPKERRLLGVELIRLACQRILIDGERQIKASDVFSLNTCHSK
;
A
#
# COMPACT_ATOMS: atom_id res chain seq x y z
N MET A 1 53.56 43.13 -34.89
CA MET A 1 53.69 42.98 -33.44
C MET A 1 52.45 42.24 -32.96
N MET A 2 52.68 41.08 -32.35
CA MET A 2 51.69 40.25 -31.65
C MET A 2 50.93 41.09 -30.63
N PHE A 3 49.61 40.91 -30.54
CA PHE A 3 48.84 41.33 -29.39
C PHE A 3 48.34 40.06 -28.69
N ASP A 4 48.73 39.95 -27.43
CA ASP A 4 48.60 38.81 -26.55
C ASP A 4 47.14 38.41 -26.32
N TRP A 5 46.93 37.10 -26.32
CA TRP A 5 45.70 36.41 -25.95
C TRP A 5 46.03 35.63 -24.68
N GLU A 6 45.82 36.22 -23.51
CA GLU A 6 45.92 35.49 -22.24
C GLU A 6 45.04 36.13 -21.16
N ASN A 7 44.16 35.28 -20.60
CA ASN A 7 43.45 35.41 -19.32
C ASN A 7 42.28 36.41 -19.23
N SER A 8 41.11 35.98 -19.72
CA SER A 8 39.83 36.36 -19.10
C SER A 8 39.26 35.15 -18.38
N ASP A 9 39.53 35.09 -17.08
CA ASP A 9 38.82 34.24 -16.13
C ASP A 9 37.35 34.71 -16.07
N ASP A 10 36.50 34.16 -16.93
CA ASP A 10 35.05 34.19 -16.72
C ASP A 10 34.74 33.24 -15.57
N GLU A 11 34.82 33.76 -14.34
CA GLU A 11 34.30 33.10 -13.15
C GLU A 11 32.81 32.76 -13.37
N ILE A 12 32.54 31.47 -13.54
CA ILE A 12 31.20 30.91 -13.41
C ILE A 12 30.73 31.27 -12.01
N PRO A 13 29.61 32.03 -11.84
CA PRO A 13 29.16 32.39 -10.51
C PRO A 13 28.88 31.11 -9.71
N PRO A 14 29.30 31.03 -8.44
CA PRO A 14 29.04 29.86 -7.63
C PRO A 14 27.52 29.64 -7.59
N PHE A 15 27.12 28.39 -7.75
CA PHE A 15 25.73 27.95 -7.63
C PHE A 15 25.31 28.05 -6.15
N GLU A 16 25.17 29.27 -5.64
CA GLU A 16 24.57 29.53 -4.33
C GLU A 16 23.06 29.50 -4.48
N ARG A 17 22.50 28.31 -4.30
CA ARG A 17 21.18 28.16 -3.68
C ARG A 17 21.18 26.96 -2.77
N ASP A 18 21.69 27.17 -1.56
CA ASP A 18 21.28 26.36 -0.42
C ASP A 18 19.83 26.76 -0.10
N VAL A 19 18.87 26.20 -0.86
CA VAL A 19 17.45 26.33 -0.55
C VAL A 19 17.21 25.42 0.66
N THR A 20 17.41 25.96 1.86
CA THR A 20 16.86 25.36 3.07
C THR A 20 15.34 25.42 2.97
N LEU A 21 14.75 24.35 2.43
CA LEU A 21 13.31 24.17 2.40
C LEU A 21 12.81 24.10 3.85
N ASP A 22 12.09 25.13 4.31
CA ASP A 22 11.46 25.12 5.62
C ASP A 22 10.39 24.00 5.68
N GLU A 23 10.67 22.99 6.49
CA GLU A 23 9.81 21.84 6.75
C GLU A 23 8.38 22.26 7.13
N THR A 24 8.24 23.38 7.84
CA THR A 24 6.95 23.91 8.28
C THR A 24 6.14 24.42 7.09
N VAL A 25 6.78 25.14 6.16
CA VAL A 25 6.14 25.71 4.97
C VAL A 25 5.69 24.62 4.00
N ILE A 26 6.51 23.57 3.82
CA ILE A 26 6.12 22.41 3.01
C ILE A 26 4.93 21.69 3.66
N CYS A 27 5.02 21.37 4.96
CA CYS A 27 3.95 20.64 5.65
C CYS A 27 2.61 21.39 5.60
N GLN A 28 2.63 22.71 5.84
CA GLN A 28 1.44 23.58 5.79
C GLN A 28 0.88 23.70 4.37
N SER A 29 1.73 23.73 3.35
CA SER A 29 1.29 23.77 1.95
C SER A 29 0.63 22.45 1.54
N LEU A 30 1.17 21.31 1.98
CA LEU A 30 0.59 19.99 1.73
C LEU A 30 -0.80 19.81 2.38
N ASP A 31 -1.07 20.47 3.51
CA ASP A 31 -2.38 20.37 4.18
C ASP A 31 -3.49 21.19 3.49
N ARG A 32 -3.13 22.10 2.57
CA ARG A 32 -4.07 23.10 2.01
C ARG A 32 -4.65 22.75 0.63
N PHE A 33 -4.03 21.87 -0.17
CA PHE A 33 -4.28 21.80 -1.62
C PHE A 33 -4.84 20.49 -2.22
N GLY A 34 -5.34 19.53 -1.43
CA GLY A 34 -6.10 18.37 -1.96
C GLY A 34 -5.32 17.49 -2.96
N ASP A 35 -5.94 16.91 -4.00
CA ASP A 35 -5.29 15.90 -4.89
C ASP A 35 -3.97 16.34 -5.56
N ILE A 36 -3.80 17.64 -5.86
CA ILE A 36 -2.53 18.21 -6.37
C ILE A 36 -1.39 17.98 -5.36
N THR A 37 -1.71 17.91 -4.06
CA THR A 37 -0.73 17.64 -3.00
C THR A 37 -0.22 16.22 -3.04
N ILE A 38 -0.97 15.22 -3.54
CA ILE A 38 -0.49 13.83 -3.56
C ILE A 38 0.66 13.70 -4.55
N ASP A 39 0.49 14.22 -5.77
CA ASP A 39 1.54 14.17 -6.78
C ASP A 39 2.79 14.93 -6.33
N LEU A 40 2.62 16.13 -5.76
CA LEU A 40 3.70 16.91 -5.17
C LEU A 40 4.34 16.21 -3.97
N THR A 41 3.56 15.54 -3.11
CA THR A 41 4.09 14.81 -1.93
C THR A 41 4.95 13.65 -2.38
N VAL A 42 4.51 12.90 -3.39
CA VAL A 42 5.29 11.81 -3.97
C VAL A 42 6.54 12.34 -4.66
N ASP A 43 6.44 13.39 -5.48
CA ASP A 43 7.62 13.95 -6.16
C ASP A 43 8.62 14.55 -5.16
N LEU A 44 8.14 15.17 -4.07
CA LEU A 44 8.99 15.61 -2.97
C LEU A 44 9.63 14.42 -2.24
N ALA A 45 8.86 13.34 -2.00
CA ALA A 45 9.41 12.12 -1.42
C ALA A 45 10.53 11.55 -2.30
N ASP A 46 10.34 11.52 -3.62
CA ASP A 46 11.33 11.08 -4.61
C ASP A 46 12.61 11.92 -4.49
N ILE A 47 12.48 13.25 -4.57
CA ILE A 47 13.61 14.19 -4.45
C ILE A 47 14.33 13.99 -3.10
N THR A 48 13.61 13.85 -2.00
CA THR A 48 14.23 13.68 -0.68
C THR A 48 14.92 12.32 -0.52
N LEU A 49 14.37 11.27 -1.12
CA LEU A 49 14.94 9.93 -1.08
C LEU A 49 16.21 9.85 -1.94
N ASP A 50 16.17 10.41 -3.15
CA ASP A 50 17.33 10.48 -4.04
C ASP A 50 18.49 11.24 -3.38
N LYS A 51 18.21 12.40 -2.76
CA LYS A 51 19.21 13.15 -1.98
C LYS A 51 19.75 12.39 -0.76
N THR A 52 18.97 11.46 -0.19
CA THR A 52 19.43 10.61 0.91
C THR A 52 20.35 9.51 0.39
N ILE A 53 20.00 8.90 -0.76
CA ILE A 53 20.79 7.84 -1.41
C ILE A 53 22.12 8.40 -1.93
N GLU A 54 22.11 9.53 -2.66
CA GLU A 54 23.32 10.20 -3.16
C GLU A 54 24.30 10.54 -2.03
N ARG A 55 23.80 10.86 -0.83
CA ARG A 55 24.63 11.13 0.35
C ARG A 55 25.19 9.88 1.02
N VAL A 56 24.41 8.80 1.06
CA VAL A 56 24.90 7.49 1.55
C VAL A 56 26.02 6.97 0.63
N ASP A 57 25.91 7.22 -0.67
CA ASP A 57 26.93 6.85 -1.66
C ASP A 57 28.10 7.87 -1.74
N GLY A 58 27.88 9.11 -1.27
CA GLY A 58 28.79 10.25 -1.45
C GLY A 58 29.66 10.66 -0.23
N GLU A 59 29.29 10.33 1.01
CA GLU A 59 30.07 10.75 2.19
C GLU A 59 30.27 9.64 3.24
N ALA A 60 31.38 8.91 3.09
CA ALA A 60 32.35 8.81 4.16
C ALA A 60 33.21 10.09 4.15
N LEU A 61 32.64 11.25 4.48
CA LEU A 61 33.40 12.47 4.70
C LEU A 61 32.87 13.20 5.94
N ASP A 62 33.83 13.83 6.59
CA ASP A 62 33.92 14.16 8.01
C ASP A 62 32.87 15.17 8.50
N GLY A 63 32.31 14.92 9.69
CA GLY A 63 31.78 15.95 10.59
C GLY A 63 30.49 16.69 10.20
N GLY A 64 29.31 16.17 10.57
CA GLY A 64 28.08 16.98 10.59
C GLY A 64 26.77 16.25 10.90
N LEU A 65 26.57 15.83 12.15
CA LEU A 65 25.41 15.03 12.59
C LEU A 65 24.03 15.75 12.57
N CYS A 66 23.90 16.94 11.96
CA CYS A 66 22.74 17.83 12.18
C CYS A 66 21.73 17.90 11.01
N SER A 67 22.12 17.63 9.76
CA SER A 67 21.23 17.77 8.59
C SER A 67 20.46 16.48 8.26
N CYS A 68 21.06 15.30 8.47
CA CYS A 68 20.45 14.00 8.18
C CYS A 68 19.22 13.71 9.06
N VAL A 69 19.28 14.07 10.35
CA VAL A 69 18.16 13.91 11.28
C VAL A 69 16.96 14.75 10.85
N SER A 70 17.19 15.93 10.26
CA SER A 70 16.12 16.79 9.74
C SER A 70 15.51 16.23 8.46
N LEU A 71 16.33 15.73 7.54
CA LEU A 71 15.86 15.13 6.28
C LEU A 71 15.12 13.82 6.53
N ASP A 72 15.59 12.95 7.42
CA ASP A 72 14.89 11.71 7.78
C ASP A 72 13.54 12.01 8.46
N ARG A 73 13.46 13.05 9.29
CA ARG A 73 12.21 13.49 9.91
C ARG A 73 11.23 14.08 8.88
N LEU A 74 11.72 14.94 7.98
CA LEU A 74 10.94 15.49 6.89
C LEU A 74 10.43 14.37 5.96
N ASN A 75 11.30 13.43 5.60
CA ASN A 75 10.98 12.28 4.78
C ASN A 75 9.90 11.42 5.46
N THR A 76 10.04 11.16 6.77
CA THR A 76 9.02 10.44 7.55
C THR A 76 7.67 11.16 7.51
N ARG A 77 7.65 12.50 7.65
CA ARG A 77 6.41 13.29 7.59
C ARG A 77 5.78 13.29 6.20
N ILE A 78 6.56 13.51 5.15
CA ILE A 78 6.10 13.50 3.76
C ILE A 78 5.55 12.11 3.41
N ILE A 79 6.31 11.05 3.67
CA ILE A 79 5.88 9.66 3.43
C ILE A 79 4.61 9.34 4.21
N SER A 80 4.46 9.84 5.46
CA SER A 80 3.25 9.59 6.24
C SER A 80 1.98 10.23 5.68
N LYS A 81 2.12 11.22 4.79
CA LYS A 81 1.00 11.85 4.08
C LYS A 81 0.61 11.12 2.79
N LEU A 82 1.40 10.14 2.34
CA LEU A 82 1.09 9.39 1.13
C LEU A 82 -0.16 8.51 1.31
N PRO A 83 -1.02 8.39 0.27
CA PRO A 83 -2.20 7.52 0.33
C PRO A 83 -1.87 6.04 0.48
N PHE A 84 -0.74 5.61 -0.08
CA PHE A 84 -0.16 4.28 0.08
C PHE A 84 1.32 4.37 0.46
N SER A 85 1.98 3.24 0.67
CA SER A 85 3.44 3.27 0.80
C SER A 85 4.12 3.86 -0.43
N TYR A 86 5.29 4.45 -0.23
CA TYR A 86 6.10 5.04 -1.31
C TYR A 86 6.24 4.12 -2.53
N ASP A 87 6.59 2.84 -2.32
CA ASP A 87 6.77 1.87 -3.41
C ASP A 87 5.46 1.56 -4.18
N MET A 88 4.31 1.62 -3.49
CA MET A 88 3.00 1.48 -4.14
C MET A 88 2.67 2.73 -4.96
N GLU A 89 2.88 3.93 -4.43
CA GLU A 89 2.65 5.19 -5.17
C GLU A 89 3.51 5.27 -6.44
N GLN A 90 4.80 4.94 -6.31
CA GLN A 90 5.72 4.87 -7.45
C GLN A 90 5.24 3.88 -8.53
N THR A 91 4.71 2.74 -8.11
CA THR A 91 4.13 1.77 -9.04
C THR A 91 2.87 2.34 -9.71
N LEU A 92 1.98 2.97 -8.95
CA LEU A 92 0.73 3.55 -9.45
C LEU A 92 0.95 4.76 -10.38
N LYS A 93 2.08 5.48 -10.24
CA LYS A 93 2.53 6.53 -11.18
C LYS A 93 3.14 5.95 -12.47
N GLY A 94 3.24 4.62 -12.60
CA GLY A 94 3.85 3.98 -13.76
C GLY A 94 5.37 4.07 -13.80
N ARG A 95 6.02 4.47 -12.71
CA ARG A 95 7.49 4.55 -12.59
C ARG A 95 8.14 3.15 -12.51
N ARG A 96 7.33 2.10 -12.35
CA ARG A 96 7.75 0.70 -12.33
C ARG A 96 6.86 -0.14 -13.25
N ARG A 97 7.50 -1.04 -14.01
CA ARG A 97 6.79 -2.06 -14.80
C ARG A 97 6.16 -3.11 -13.90
N LEU A 98 4.85 -3.34 -14.02
CA LEU A 98 4.12 -4.32 -13.23
C LEU A 98 4.68 -5.74 -13.37
N ASP A 99 5.11 -6.15 -14.56
CA ASP A 99 5.68 -7.50 -14.79
C ASP A 99 6.93 -7.79 -13.96
N SER A 100 7.71 -6.75 -13.63
CA SER A 100 8.92 -6.90 -12.81
C SER A 100 8.62 -7.33 -11.37
N LEU A 101 7.38 -7.09 -10.90
CA LEU A 101 6.98 -7.41 -9.54
C LEU A 101 6.74 -8.90 -9.33
N LYS A 102 6.51 -9.65 -10.41
CA LYS A 102 6.25 -11.09 -10.37
C LYS A 102 7.35 -11.86 -9.64
N GLU A 103 8.61 -11.45 -9.81
CA GLU A 103 9.77 -12.08 -9.18
C GLU A 103 9.62 -12.20 -7.65
N PHE A 104 9.08 -11.17 -6.98
CA PHE A 104 8.92 -11.18 -5.54
C PHE A 104 7.91 -12.24 -5.08
N SER A 105 6.79 -12.36 -5.78
CA SER A 105 5.79 -13.39 -5.48
C SER A 105 6.30 -14.80 -5.76
N ASP A 106 7.08 -14.99 -6.83
CA ASP A 106 7.69 -16.27 -7.18
C ASP A 106 8.74 -16.67 -6.13
N ARG A 107 9.57 -15.71 -5.68
CA ARG A 107 10.56 -15.92 -4.62
C ARG A 107 9.90 -16.30 -3.29
N LEU A 108 8.79 -15.66 -2.93
CA LEU A 108 8.01 -16.04 -1.76
C LEU A 108 7.47 -17.47 -1.91
N GLY A 109 6.90 -17.81 -3.06
CA GLY A 109 6.37 -19.14 -3.35
C GLY A 109 7.42 -20.24 -3.24
N ARG A 110 8.67 -20.00 -3.69
CA ARG A 110 9.79 -20.94 -3.52
C ARG A 110 10.23 -21.11 -2.06
N SER A 111 9.95 -20.12 -1.22
CA SER A 111 10.41 -20.09 0.17
C SER A 111 9.55 -20.93 1.13
N PHE A 112 8.34 -21.33 0.69
CA PHE A 112 7.41 -22.12 1.50
C PHE A 112 6.96 -23.37 0.76
N LYS A 113 6.78 -24.47 1.50
CA LYS A 113 6.09 -25.66 0.97
C LYS A 113 4.60 -25.50 1.26
N SER A 114 3.78 -25.35 0.23
CA SER A 114 2.32 -25.22 0.38
C SER A 114 1.71 -26.56 0.80
N ASN A 115 1.51 -26.74 2.11
CA ASN A 115 0.76 -27.87 2.68
C ASN A 115 0.07 -27.46 3.98
N GLY A 116 -0.81 -26.46 3.89
CA GLY A 116 -1.53 -25.97 5.06
C GLY A 116 -3.01 -25.72 4.79
N ARG A 117 -3.70 -25.23 5.82
CA ARG A 117 -5.14 -24.95 5.80
C ARG A 117 -5.45 -23.46 5.85
N CYS A 118 -4.42 -22.62 5.68
CA CYS A 118 -4.57 -21.18 5.75
C CYS A 118 -4.83 -20.61 4.35
N PHE A 119 -5.34 -19.39 4.35
CA PHE A 119 -5.47 -18.54 3.17
C PHE A 119 -5.32 -17.09 3.59
N THR A 120 -5.11 -16.21 2.63
CA THR A 120 -5.14 -14.76 2.84
C THR A 120 -6.49 -14.24 2.37
N TYR A 121 -7.08 -13.26 3.03
CA TYR A 121 -8.32 -12.64 2.57
C TYR A 121 -8.30 -11.14 2.75
N LEU A 122 -9.09 -10.47 1.92
CA LEU A 122 -9.30 -9.03 1.94
C LEU A 122 -10.78 -8.76 2.21
N LEU A 123 -11.06 -7.74 3.00
CA LEU A 123 -12.40 -7.14 3.05
C LEU A 123 -12.36 -5.83 2.26
N LEU A 124 -13.27 -5.69 1.30
CA LEU A 124 -13.33 -4.54 0.41
C LEU A 124 -14.66 -3.79 0.54
N ASP A 125 -14.57 -2.47 0.39
CA ASP A 125 -15.71 -1.56 0.37
C ASP A 125 -16.25 -1.40 -1.06
N PRO A 126 -17.43 -1.96 -1.38
CA PRO A 126 -18.00 -1.87 -2.73
C PRO A 126 -18.38 -0.43 -3.13
N ARG A 127 -18.56 0.48 -2.17
CA ARG A 127 -18.87 1.89 -2.44
C ARG A 127 -17.66 2.58 -3.08
N ILE A 128 -16.46 2.15 -2.70
CA ILE A 128 -15.21 2.61 -3.29
C ILE A 128 -14.98 1.87 -4.60
N LEU A 129 -15.06 0.54 -4.65
CA LEU A 129 -14.81 -0.19 -5.90
C LEU A 129 -15.75 0.25 -7.03
N ASN A 130 -17.00 0.59 -6.67
CA ASN A 130 -18.00 1.12 -7.58
C ASN A 130 -18.18 0.20 -8.81
N ASN A 131 -18.46 -1.08 -8.54
CA ASN A 131 -18.61 -2.13 -9.55
C ASN A 131 -17.41 -2.19 -10.52
N LEU A 132 -16.20 -2.10 -9.99
CA LEU A 132 -14.93 -2.07 -10.72
C LEU A 132 -14.84 -3.18 -11.77
N ALA A 133 -15.19 -4.42 -11.40
CA ALA A 133 -15.12 -5.56 -12.32
C ALA A 133 -16.04 -5.40 -13.54
N GLU A 134 -17.27 -4.94 -13.32
CA GLU A 134 -18.24 -4.70 -14.41
C GLU A 134 -17.87 -3.46 -15.23
N ARG A 135 -17.36 -2.41 -14.59
CA ARG A 135 -16.89 -1.21 -15.30
C ARG A 135 -15.69 -1.52 -16.18
N ALA A 136 -14.72 -2.28 -15.69
CA ALA A 136 -13.53 -2.67 -16.46
C ALA A 136 -13.88 -3.47 -17.72
N LYS A 137 -14.96 -4.29 -17.69
CA LYS A 137 -15.46 -5.00 -18.88
C LYS A 137 -16.09 -4.07 -19.92
N LYS A 138 -16.79 -3.03 -19.48
CA LYS A 138 -17.54 -2.10 -20.36
C LYS A 138 -16.65 -1.01 -20.95
N THR A 139 -15.74 -0.48 -20.14
CA THR A 139 -14.83 0.59 -20.51
C THR A 139 -13.50 0.31 -19.82
N PRO A 140 -12.51 -0.23 -20.56
CA PRO A 140 -11.21 -0.54 -19.98
C PRO A 140 -10.58 0.72 -19.39
N LEU A 141 -10.47 0.76 -18.06
CA LEU A 141 -9.59 1.68 -17.35
C LEU A 141 -8.14 1.26 -17.60
N SER A 142 -7.18 2.16 -17.38
CA SER A 142 -5.79 1.71 -17.35
C SER A 142 -5.57 0.70 -16.21
N ASP A 143 -4.62 -0.21 -16.38
CA ASP A 143 -4.29 -1.20 -15.35
C ASP A 143 -3.90 -0.54 -14.02
N LEU A 144 -3.23 0.62 -14.09
CA LEU A 144 -2.79 1.38 -12.92
C LEU A 144 -3.95 2.08 -12.20
N GLU A 145 -4.89 2.69 -12.92
CA GLU A 145 -6.09 3.27 -12.32
C GLU A 145 -6.98 2.20 -11.70
N THR A 146 -7.12 1.06 -12.38
CA THR A 146 -7.85 -0.10 -11.86
C THR A 146 -7.23 -0.60 -10.57
N LEU A 147 -5.89 -0.73 -10.55
CA LEU A 147 -5.14 -1.13 -9.36
C LEU A 147 -5.27 -0.12 -8.22
N ARG A 148 -5.20 1.19 -8.52
CA ARG A 148 -5.39 2.28 -7.54
C ARG A 148 -6.78 2.20 -6.92
N GLN A 149 -7.83 2.06 -7.74
CA GLN A 149 -9.21 1.95 -7.26
C GLN A 149 -9.40 0.71 -6.39
N PHE A 150 -8.88 -0.43 -6.84
CA PHE A 150 -8.94 -1.69 -6.10
C PHE A 150 -8.25 -1.57 -4.73
N ALA A 151 -7.01 -1.07 -4.71
CA ALA A 151 -6.24 -0.89 -3.49
C ALA A 151 -6.93 0.06 -2.50
N THR A 152 -7.55 1.13 -3.00
CA THR A 152 -8.32 2.08 -2.18
C THR A 152 -9.53 1.42 -1.53
N GLY A 153 -10.13 0.43 -2.20
CA GLY A 153 -11.28 -0.30 -1.67
C GLY A 153 -10.94 -1.28 -0.54
N ILE A 154 -9.66 -1.64 -0.35
CA ILE A 154 -9.25 -2.58 0.71
C ILE A 154 -9.25 -1.85 2.05
N PHE A 155 -10.10 -2.30 2.98
CA PHE A 155 -10.12 -1.74 4.34
C PHE A 155 -9.63 -2.72 5.41
N TYR A 156 -9.40 -3.99 5.06
CA TYR A 156 -8.85 -4.98 5.98
C TYR A 156 -8.14 -6.10 5.24
N VAL A 157 -7.02 -6.55 5.81
CA VAL A 157 -6.23 -7.70 5.33
C VAL A 157 -6.14 -8.72 6.46
N GLY A 158 -6.28 -10.01 6.17
CA GLY A 158 -6.09 -11.01 7.21
C GLY A 158 -5.70 -12.39 6.71
N LYS A 159 -5.09 -13.15 7.60
CA LYS A 159 -4.97 -14.60 7.49
C LYS A 159 -6.23 -15.29 8.01
N GLY A 160 -6.78 -16.20 7.20
CA GLY A 160 -7.93 -17.04 7.51
C GLY A 160 -7.57 -18.51 7.70
N GLN A 161 -8.42 -19.20 8.46
CA GLN A 161 -8.59 -20.66 8.42
C GLN A 161 -10.10 -20.91 8.42
N SER A 162 -10.58 -21.89 7.66
CA SER A 162 -12.01 -22.25 7.59
C SER A 162 -12.92 -21.03 7.34
N PHE A 163 -13.91 -20.77 8.19
CA PHE A 163 -14.94 -19.74 8.02
C PHE A 163 -14.59 -18.36 8.58
N ARG A 164 -13.32 -18.10 8.92
CA ARG A 164 -12.91 -16.90 9.66
C ARG A 164 -13.36 -15.54 9.09
N PRO A 165 -13.46 -15.32 7.76
CA PRO A 165 -14.00 -14.09 7.21
C PRO A 165 -15.47 -13.85 7.57
N TYR A 166 -16.28 -14.92 7.63
CA TYR A 166 -17.69 -14.84 8.05
C TYR A 166 -17.83 -14.51 9.53
N ALA A 167 -16.95 -15.05 10.38
CA ALA A 167 -16.95 -14.74 11.81
C ALA A 167 -16.79 -13.23 12.08
N HIS A 168 -16.06 -12.49 11.23
CA HIS A 168 -15.97 -11.03 11.34
C HIS A 168 -17.27 -10.31 10.99
N LEU A 169 -18.03 -10.85 10.04
CA LEU A 169 -19.35 -10.31 9.69
C LEU A 169 -20.36 -10.62 10.80
N GLU A 170 -20.35 -11.82 11.36
CA GLU A 170 -21.16 -12.18 12.53
C GLU A 170 -20.87 -11.29 13.74
N ASP A 171 -19.58 -11.08 14.06
CA ASP A 171 -19.17 -10.15 15.11
C ASP A 171 -19.68 -8.73 14.88
N ALA A 172 -19.71 -8.25 13.64
CA ALA A 172 -20.20 -6.93 13.29
C ALA A 172 -21.71 -6.80 13.52
N ILE A 173 -22.47 -7.87 13.23
CA ILE A 173 -23.90 -7.97 13.52
C ILE A 173 -24.17 -7.96 15.01
N ILE A 174 -23.48 -8.83 15.76
CA ILE A 174 -23.67 -8.98 17.21
C ILE A 174 -23.38 -7.66 17.92
N LYS A 175 -22.28 -7.00 17.54
CA LYS A 175 -21.84 -5.77 18.20
C LYS A 175 -22.63 -4.53 17.76
N ARG A 176 -23.47 -4.59 16.70
CA ARG A 176 -24.34 -3.50 16.22
C ARG A 176 -23.71 -2.10 16.14
N GLY A 177 -22.41 -2.02 15.84
CA GLY A 177 -21.65 -0.77 15.77
C GLY A 177 -20.84 -0.41 17.03
N ALA A 178 -20.95 -1.17 18.12
CA ALA A 178 -20.10 -1.05 19.32
C ALA A 178 -18.76 -1.82 19.20
N GLY A 179 -18.42 -2.33 18.01
CA GLY A 179 -17.14 -2.99 17.75
C GLY A 179 -16.02 -2.02 17.38
N GLY A 180 -14.80 -2.55 17.24
CA GLY A 180 -13.63 -1.77 16.79
C GLY A 180 -13.75 -1.27 15.35
N PRO A 181 -12.71 -0.59 14.82
CA PRO A 181 -12.74 0.12 13.53
C PRO A 181 -13.27 -0.73 12.37
N LYS A 182 -12.85 -1.99 12.27
CA LYS A 182 -13.33 -2.94 11.25
C LYS A 182 -14.86 -3.11 11.27
N ASN A 183 -15.44 -3.30 12.45
CA ASN A 183 -16.88 -3.53 12.59
C ASN A 183 -17.67 -2.25 12.31
N GLN A 184 -17.08 -1.08 12.57
CA GLN A 184 -17.70 0.20 12.24
C GLN A 184 -17.79 0.39 10.72
N VAL A 185 -16.71 0.08 9.99
CA VAL A 185 -16.70 0.12 8.52
C VAL A 185 -17.73 -0.87 7.94
N ILE A 186 -17.73 -2.13 8.38
CA ILE A 186 -18.71 -3.15 7.95
C ILE A 186 -20.15 -2.65 8.16
N ASN A 187 -20.46 -2.16 9.36
CA ASN A 187 -21.79 -1.63 9.67
C ASN A 187 -22.14 -0.40 8.82
N SER A 188 -21.18 0.46 8.50
CA SER A 188 -21.41 1.61 7.62
C SER A 188 -21.76 1.20 6.19
N ILE A 189 -21.11 0.15 5.66
CA ILE A 189 -21.38 -0.40 4.32
C ILE A 189 -22.80 -0.96 4.28
N TRP A 190 -23.19 -1.75 5.29
CA TRP A 190 -24.52 -2.33 5.38
C TRP A 190 -25.63 -1.29 5.53
N ARG A 191 -25.43 -0.26 6.35
CA ARG A 191 -26.40 0.85 6.50
C ARG A 191 -26.59 1.63 5.21
N ALA A 192 -25.57 1.71 4.37
CA ALA A 192 -25.65 2.33 3.04
C ALA A 192 -26.35 1.43 2.00
N GLY A 193 -26.84 0.24 2.38
CA GLY A 193 -27.54 -0.69 1.48
C GLY A 193 -26.64 -1.63 0.68
N TYR A 194 -25.33 -1.57 0.89
CA TYR A 194 -24.34 -2.43 0.23
C TYR A 194 -24.01 -3.66 1.08
N GLY A 195 -23.33 -4.65 0.50
CA GLY A 195 -22.74 -5.77 1.23
C GLY A 195 -21.21 -5.76 1.15
N VAL A 196 -20.53 -6.19 2.20
CA VAL A 196 -19.07 -6.25 2.23
C VAL A 196 -18.57 -7.31 1.25
N ILE A 197 -17.50 -7.02 0.51
CA ILE A 197 -16.88 -8.02 -0.35
C ILE A 197 -15.79 -8.72 0.47
N ALA A 198 -15.89 -10.05 0.61
CA ALA A 198 -14.86 -10.88 1.24
C ALA A 198 -14.13 -11.68 0.16
N LEU A 199 -12.95 -11.21 -0.24
CA LEU A 199 -12.15 -11.85 -1.28
C LEU A 199 -11.16 -12.83 -0.65
N HIS A 200 -11.35 -14.13 -0.89
CA HIS A 200 -10.45 -15.18 -0.41
C HIS A 200 -9.39 -15.47 -1.47
N LEU A 201 -8.12 -15.50 -1.06
CA LEU A 201 -6.96 -15.59 -1.94
C LEU A 201 -6.00 -16.67 -1.45
N TRP A 202 -5.33 -17.34 -2.39
CA TRP A 202 -4.28 -18.34 -2.16
C TRP A 202 -4.65 -19.34 -1.04
N HIS A 203 -5.50 -20.32 -1.35
CA HIS A 203 -5.82 -21.40 -0.41
C HIS A 203 -4.66 -22.41 -0.27
N GLY A 204 -4.68 -23.21 0.80
CA GLY A 204 -3.71 -24.30 0.99
C GLY A 204 -2.38 -23.86 1.61
N GLN A 205 -2.31 -22.64 2.14
CA GLN A 205 -1.07 -22.05 2.63
C GLN A 205 -0.71 -22.57 4.02
N CYS A 206 0.59 -22.71 4.26
CA CYS A 206 1.06 -22.81 5.64
C CYS A 206 0.83 -21.48 6.37
N SER A 207 0.77 -21.53 7.69
CA SER A 207 0.51 -20.33 8.50
C SER A 207 1.52 -19.21 8.26
N SER A 208 2.80 -19.55 8.10
CA SER A 208 3.87 -18.57 7.92
C SER A 208 3.80 -17.88 6.56
N GLU A 209 3.42 -18.59 5.51
CA GLU A 209 3.23 -18.01 4.18
C GLU A 209 2.05 -17.03 4.18
N ALA A 210 0.91 -17.42 4.76
CA ALA A 210 -0.25 -16.53 4.84
C ALA A 210 0.04 -15.26 5.67
N LEU A 211 0.79 -15.38 6.77
CA LEU A 211 1.25 -14.23 7.55
C LEU A 211 2.23 -13.35 6.75
N ALA A 212 3.12 -13.94 5.95
CA ALA A 212 4.04 -13.18 5.12
C ALA A 212 3.31 -12.35 4.06
N ARG A 213 2.27 -12.93 3.42
CA ARG A 213 1.42 -12.21 2.47
C ARG A 213 0.61 -11.12 3.13
N GLU A 214 -0.04 -11.42 4.26
CA GLU A 214 -0.77 -10.43 5.07
C GLU A 214 0.12 -9.24 5.43
N ALA A 215 1.30 -9.49 5.99
CA ALA A 215 2.24 -8.44 6.38
C ALA A 215 2.71 -7.60 5.18
N SER A 216 3.03 -8.25 4.05
CA SER A 216 3.51 -7.56 2.85
C SER A 216 2.43 -6.66 2.23
N ILE A 217 1.18 -7.13 2.17
CA ILE A 217 0.04 -6.32 1.70
C ILE A 217 -0.20 -5.14 2.62
N ILE A 218 -0.16 -5.34 3.94
CA ILE A 218 -0.30 -4.25 4.92
C ILE A 218 0.83 -3.22 4.76
N GLU A 219 2.08 -3.66 4.56
CA GLU A 219 3.21 -2.74 4.33
C GLU A 219 3.06 -1.95 3.02
N ALA A 220 2.50 -2.55 1.97
CA ALA A 220 2.27 -1.86 0.69
C ALA A 220 1.15 -0.81 0.78
N ILE A 221 0.05 -1.11 1.47
CA ILE A 221 -1.09 -0.20 1.64
C ILE A 221 -0.79 0.87 2.69
N GLY A 222 -0.12 0.51 3.79
CA GLY A 222 0.02 1.35 4.97
C GLY A 222 -1.07 1.07 6.02
N LEU A 223 -0.65 0.88 7.27
CA LEU A 223 -1.57 0.52 8.37
C LEU A 223 -2.61 1.62 8.64
N ASN A 224 -2.27 2.89 8.43
CA ASN A 224 -3.14 4.06 8.61
C ASN A 224 -4.38 4.05 7.70
N ARG A 225 -4.37 3.24 6.63
CA ARG A 225 -5.47 3.13 5.66
C ARG A 225 -6.34 1.90 5.89
N LEU A 226 -5.90 1.01 6.77
CA LEU A 226 -6.57 -0.24 7.09
C LEU A 226 -7.22 -0.16 8.47
N THR A 227 -8.23 -0.99 8.67
CA THR A 227 -8.86 -1.22 9.97
C THR A 227 -8.13 -2.28 10.80
N ASN A 228 -7.01 -2.79 10.29
CA ASN A 228 -6.09 -3.65 11.02
C ASN A 228 -5.55 -2.91 12.24
N GLU A 229 -5.58 -3.55 13.42
CA GLU A 229 -5.05 -2.94 14.65
C GLU A 229 -3.52 -2.96 14.72
N LYS A 230 -2.89 -3.91 14.01
CA LYS A 230 -1.45 -4.14 14.03
C LYS A 230 -0.96 -4.49 12.63
N SER A 231 0.29 -4.14 12.37
CA SER A 231 1.03 -4.70 11.23
C SER A 231 1.13 -6.21 11.35
N GLY A 232 1.18 -6.89 10.19
CA GLY A 232 1.29 -8.35 10.15
C GLY A 232 2.59 -8.85 10.80
N TRP A 233 2.56 -10.09 11.30
CA TRP A 233 3.73 -10.66 11.97
C TRP A 233 4.78 -11.14 10.96
N LEU A 234 5.90 -10.43 10.91
CA LEU A 234 7.04 -10.83 10.08
C LEU A 234 7.85 -11.93 10.76
N LYS A 235 7.96 -13.07 10.07
CA LYS A 235 8.85 -14.19 10.43
C LYS A 235 9.77 -14.53 9.27
N PRO A 236 10.89 -15.25 9.50
CA PRO A 236 11.67 -15.78 8.40
C PRO A 236 10.81 -16.63 7.45
N PRO A 237 11.05 -16.55 6.13
CA PRO A 237 12.11 -15.78 5.49
C PRO A 237 11.72 -14.33 5.20
N ILE A 238 10.44 -13.95 5.32
CA ILE A 238 10.02 -12.59 4.91
C ILE A 238 10.65 -11.50 5.78
N SER A 239 10.90 -11.78 7.07
CA SER A 239 11.55 -10.82 7.97
C SER A 239 13.00 -10.50 7.60
N THR A 240 13.64 -11.32 6.77
CA THR A 240 15.02 -11.09 6.31
C THR A 240 15.08 -10.29 5.01
N TRP A 241 13.94 -10.03 4.37
CA TRP A 241 13.89 -9.24 3.14
C TRP A 241 13.95 -7.74 3.49
N PRO A 242 14.65 -6.92 2.69
CA PRO A 242 14.61 -5.47 2.81
C PRO A 242 13.17 -4.93 2.81
N PRO A 243 12.84 -3.88 3.60
CA PRO A 243 11.48 -3.32 3.65
C PRO A 243 10.90 -2.96 2.28
N LYS A 244 11.75 -2.44 1.38
CA LYS A 244 11.39 -2.16 -0.01
C LYS A 244 10.87 -3.40 -0.74
N GLU A 245 11.59 -4.52 -0.66
CA GLU A 245 11.19 -5.76 -1.32
C GLU A 245 9.89 -6.34 -0.76
N ARG A 246 9.66 -6.21 0.55
CA ARG A 246 8.40 -6.64 1.18
C ARG A 246 7.22 -5.81 0.72
N ARG A 247 7.39 -4.49 0.60
CA ARG A 247 6.38 -3.61 0.01
C ARG A 247 6.11 -3.96 -1.44
N LEU A 248 7.16 -4.16 -2.26
CA LEU A 248 7.00 -4.57 -3.67
C LEU A 248 6.32 -5.93 -3.81
N LEU A 249 6.59 -6.89 -2.92
CA LEU A 249 5.81 -8.12 -2.82
C LEU A 249 4.34 -7.82 -2.52
N GLY A 250 4.05 -6.93 -1.57
CA GLY A 250 2.69 -6.49 -1.28
C GLY A 250 1.98 -5.88 -2.49
N VAL A 251 2.65 -5.02 -3.26
CA VAL A 251 2.13 -4.45 -4.51
C VAL A 251 1.75 -5.55 -5.50
N GLU A 252 2.63 -6.54 -5.70
CA GLU A 252 2.35 -7.68 -6.58
C GLU A 252 1.14 -8.49 -6.12
N LEU A 253 1.04 -8.77 -4.82
CA LEU A 253 -0.07 -9.51 -4.24
C LEU A 253 -1.40 -8.75 -4.43
N ILE A 254 -1.40 -7.43 -4.25
CA ILE A 254 -2.57 -6.59 -4.50
C ILE A 254 -2.95 -6.61 -5.99
N ARG A 255 -1.97 -6.55 -6.89
CA ARG A 255 -2.19 -6.66 -8.35
C ARG A 255 -2.84 -7.99 -8.73
N LEU A 256 -2.33 -9.10 -8.19
CA LEU A 256 -2.90 -10.43 -8.40
C LEU A 256 -4.33 -10.55 -7.82
N ALA A 257 -4.58 -9.96 -6.65
CA ALA A 257 -5.91 -9.91 -6.05
C ALA A 257 -6.89 -9.06 -6.89
N CYS A 258 -6.41 -7.94 -7.44
CA CYS A 258 -7.16 -7.11 -8.37
C CYS A 258 -7.56 -7.90 -9.61
N GLN A 259 -6.61 -8.60 -10.25
CA GLN A 259 -6.92 -9.46 -11.39
C GLN A 259 -7.96 -10.53 -11.05
N ARG A 260 -7.88 -11.10 -9.84
CA ARG A 260 -8.85 -12.10 -9.37
C ARG A 260 -10.25 -11.50 -9.27
N ILE A 261 -10.43 -10.32 -8.68
CA ILE A 261 -11.76 -9.71 -8.55
C ILE A 261 -12.35 -9.29 -9.90
N LEU A 262 -11.52 -8.87 -10.86
CA LEU A 262 -11.97 -8.52 -12.20
C LEU A 262 -12.54 -9.74 -12.95
N ILE A 263 -11.99 -10.92 -12.69
CA ILE A 263 -12.45 -12.19 -13.25
C ILE A 263 -13.70 -12.70 -12.51
N ASP A 264 -13.62 -12.80 -11.19
CA ASP A 264 -14.67 -13.41 -10.36
C ASP A 264 -15.90 -12.50 -10.20
N GLY A 265 -15.73 -11.18 -10.36
CA GLY A 265 -16.72 -10.18 -10.03
C GLY A 265 -16.79 -9.85 -8.53
N GLU A 266 -17.67 -8.91 -8.19
CA GLU A 266 -17.84 -8.41 -6.82
C GLU A 266 -18.98 -9.14 -6.11
N ARG A 267 -18.65 -10.15 -5.30
CA ARG A 267 -19.63 -10.81 -4.45
C ARG A 267 -19.80 -10.07 -3.13
N GLN A 268 -20.89 -9.34 -3.00
CA GLN A 268 -21.26 -8.62 -1.78
C GLN A 268 -21.99 -9.53 -0.79
N ILE A 269 -21.63 -9.42 0.49
CA ILE A 269 -22.27 -10.12 1.62
C ILE A 269 -23.01 -9.08 2.47
N LYS A 270 -24.34 -9.10 2.39
CA LYS A 270 -25.22 -8.21 3.16
C LYS A 270 -25.45 -8.79 4.55
N ALA A 271 -25.91 -7.94 5.48
CA ALA A 271 -26.24 -8.37 6.83
C ALA A 271 -27.25 -9.54 6.87
N SER A 272 -28.23 -9.54 5.96
CA SER A 272 -29.21 -10.62 5.81
C SER A 272 -28.60 -11.98 5.43
N ASP A 273 -27.51 -11.96 4.65
CA ASP A 273 -26.90 -13.18 4.12
C ASP A 273 -26.16 -13.96 5.22
N VAL A 274 -25.63 -13.24 6.20
CA VAL A 274 -24.92 -13.83 7.34
C VAL A 274 -25.84 -14.69 8.20
N PHE A 275 -27.09 -14.25 8.43
CA PHE A 275 -28.06 -15.02 9.20
C PHE A 275 -28.51 -16.30 8.48
N SER A 276 -28.68 -16.25 7.16
CA SER A 276 -29.08 -17.40 6.34
C SER A 276 -28.02 -18.50 6.27
N LEU A 277 -26.74 -18.15 6.43
CA LEU A 277 -25.65 -19.13 6.48
C LEU A 277 -25.71 -19.99 7.76
N ASN A 278 -26.14 -19.44 8.89
CA ASN A 278 -26.23 -20.18 10.16
C ASN A 278 -27.39 -21.18 10.23
N THR A 279 -28.46 -20.95 9.48
CA THR A 279 -29.59 -21.91 9.40
C THR A 279 -29.28 -23.17 8.60
N CYS A 280 -28.26 -23.15 7.73
CA CYS A 280 -27.86 -24.33 6.94
C CYS A 280 -26.87 -25.25 7.67
N HIS A 281 -26.23 -24.79 8.74
CA HIS A 281 -25.23 -25.57 9.50
C HIS A 281 -25.78 -26.19 10.79
N SER A 282 -27.10 -26.05 11.02
CA SER A 282 -27.82 -26.62 12.17
C SER A 282 -28.69 -27.82 11.78
N LYS A 283 -28.44 -28.45 10.62
CA LYS A 283 -29.10 -29.68 10.16
C LYS A 283 -28.09 -30.74 9.85
#